data_AF-A0A2U1XUX3-F1
#
_entry.id   AF-A0A2U1XUX3-F1
#
_cell.length_a   1.000
_cell.length_b   1.000
_cell.length_c   1.000
_cell.angle_alpha   90.00
_cell.angle_beta   90.00
_cell.angle_gamma   90.00
#
_symmetry.space_group_name_H-M   'P 1'
#
loop_
_entity.id
_entity.type
_entity.pdbx_description
1 polymer ?
#
loop_
_entity_poly.entity_id
_entity_poly.type
_entity_poly.pdbx_seq_one_letter_code
_entity_poly.pdbx_strand_id
1 'polypeptide(L)'
;MFAAPVAAFADGAKTGTHGGPRTDAGPYHAELVLQGNDVVLYVTDGADKPVDVTGAKAEATILANKQTQKVALEPAGANALKGKANLGESHDSVKVVTALTMPGQKPVQARFEVGHAGH
;
A
#
# COMPACT_ATOMS: atom_id res chain seq x y z
N MET A 1 40.27 -6.19 -8.85
CA MET A 1 39.37 -6.75 -7.81
C MET A 1 37.95 -6.41 -8.23
N PHE A 2 37.20 -7.38 -8.75
CA PHE A 2 35.83 -7.14 -9.23
C PHE A 2 34.87 -7.19 -8.04
N ALA A 3 34.22 -6.07 -7.72
CA ALA A 3 33.11 -6.03 -6.77
C ALA A 3 31.86 -6.55 -7.49
N ALA A 4 31.38 -7.72 -7.08
CA ALA A 4 30.10 -8.24 -7.56
C ALA A 4 28.97 -7.33 -7.06
N PRO A 5 27.99 -6.98 -7.90
CA PRO A 5 26.77 -6.38 -7.40
C PRO A 5 26.09 -7.42 -6.52
N VAL A 6 25.94 -7.12 -5.23
CA VAL A 6 24.92 -7.75 -4.40
C VAL A 6 23.60 -7.43 -5.08
N ALA A 7 23.05 -8.40 -5.79
CA ALA A 7 21.63 -8.41 -6.09
C ALA A 7 20.94 -8.38 -4.72
N ALA A 8 20.55 -7.18 -4.30
CA ALA A 8 19.43 -7.05 -3.39
C ALA A 8 18.28 -7.72 -4.13
N PHE A 9 18.01 -8.97 -3.80
CA PHE A 9 16.70 -9.54 -4.01
C PHE A 9 15.79 -8.56 -3.28
N ALA A 10 15.13 -7.67 -4.02
CA ALA A 10 13.92 -7.09 -3.53
C ALA A 10 13.04 -8.30 -3.23
N ASP A 11 12.94 -8.67 -1.95
CA ASP A 11 11.97 -9.64 -1.48
C ASP A 11 10.65 -9.26 -2.13
N GLY A 12 10.27 -10.04 -3.15
CA GLY A 12 9.14 -9.71 -4.02
C GLY A 12 7.94 -9.41 -3.15
N ALA A 13 7.19 -8.35 -3.51
CA ALA A 13 6.01 -7.90 -2.79
C ALA A 13 5.25 -9.09 -2.22
N LYS A 14 5.35 -9.27 -0.90
CA LYS A 14 4.75 -10.44 -0.25
C LYS A 14 3.25 -10.28 -0.38
N THR A 15 2.54 -11.28 -0.86
CA THR A 15 1.07 -11.19 -0.87
C THR A 15 0.60 -11.16 0.57
N GLY A 16 -0.13 -10.11 0.94
CA GLY A 16 -0.71 -10.00 2.26
C GLY A 16 -1.94 -10.90 2.42
N THR A 17 -2.50 -10.92 3.63
CA THR A 17 -3.58 -11.84 4.01
C THR A 17 -4.89 -11.57 3.25
N HIS A 18 -5.04 -10.37 2.69
CA HIS A 18 -6.22 -9.96 1.92
C HIS A 18 -5.99 -10.07 0.40
N GLY A 19 -4.87 -10.66 -0.03
CA GLY A 19 -4.56 -10.92 -1.44
C GLY A 19 -3.89 -9.75 -2.17
N GLY A 20 -3.61 -8.64 -1.49
CA GLY A 20 -2.92 -7.49 -2.05
C GLY A 20 -1.40 -7.55 -1.91
N PRO A 21 -0.63 -6.73 -2.64
CA PRO A 21 0.79 -6.55 -2.33
C PRO A 21 0.98 -5.94 -0.94
N ARG A 22 1.94 -6.50 -0.20
CA ARG A 22 2.35 -6.04 1.13
C ARG A 22 3.81 -5.61 1.12
N THR A 23 4.10 -4.56 1.88
CA THR A 23 5.42 -3.97 2.01
C THR A 23 5.60 -3.29 3.36
N ASP A 24 6.84 -3.02 3.74
CA ASP A 24 7.17 -2.30 4.96
C ASP A 24 6.85 -0.80 4.85
N ALA A 25 6.34 -0.23 5.94
CA ALA A 25 5.96 1.15 6.12
C ALA A 25 6.55 1.67 7.45
N GLY A 26 7.89 1.79 7.50
CA GLY A 26 8.59 2.11 8.75
C GLY A 26 8.48 0.93 9.74
N PRO A 27 7.92 1.11 10.95
CA PRO A 27 7.76 0.03 11.93
C PRO A 27 6.53 -0.88 11.66
N TYR A 28 5.76 -0.58 10.61
CA TYR A 28 4.54 -1.29 10.26
C TYR A 28 4.72 -2.07 8.97
N HIS A 29 3.86 -3.07 8.77
CA HIS A 29 3.62 -3.70 7.49
C HIS A 29 2.29 -3.19 6.93
N ALA A 30 2.32 -2.68 5.71
CA ALA A 30 1.16 -2.18 5.01
C ALA A 30 0.80 -3.11 3.85
N GLU A 31 -0.47 -3.47 3.73
CA GLU A 31 -1.01 -4.23 2.61
C GLU A 31 -2.02 -3.38 1.86
N LEU A 32 -1.89 -3.29 0.54
CA LEU A 32 -2.79 -2.53 -0.31
C LEU A 32 -3.67 -3.48 -1.13
N VAL A 33 -4.98 -3.29 -1.06
CA VAL A 33 -5.96 -4.01 -1.87
C VAL A 33 -6.73 -3.02 -2.73
N LEU A 34 -6.84 -3.31 -4.03
CA LEU A 34 -7.69 -2.59 -4.97
C LEU A 34 -8.90 -3.45 -5.32
N GLN A 35 -10.10 -2.95 -5.05
CA GLN A 35 -11.38 -3.60 -5.38
C GLN A 35 -12.18 -2.69 -6.30
N GLY A 36 -11.98 -2.84 -7.61
CA GLY A 36 -12.48 -1.86 -8.58
C GLY A 36 -11.89 -0.49 -8.30
N ASN A 37 -12.74 0.46 -7.89
CA ASN A 37 -12.35 1.83 -7.52
C ASN A 37 -12.05 2.00 -6.03
N ASP A 38 -12.32 0.99 -5.19
CA ASP A 38 -12.03 1.06 -3.77
C ASP A 38 -10.56 0.72 -3.50
N VAL A 39 -9.92 1.58 -2.74
CA VAL A 39 -8.54 1.44 -2.27
C VAL A 39 -8.60 1.16 -0.79
N VAL A 40 -8.08 0.01 -0.37
CA VAL A 40 -8.04 -0.39 1.03
C VAL A 40 -6.58 -0.59 1.43
N LEU A 41 -6.17 0.08 2.51
CA LEU A 41 -4.86 -0.06 3.12
C LEU A 41 -5.04 -0.74 4.48
N TYR A 42 -4.52 -1.96 4.62
CA TYR A 42 -4.46 -2.67 5.89
C TYR A 42 -3.11 -2.43 6.57
N VAL A 43 -3.13 -2.19 7.87
CA VAL A 43 -1.93 -1.92 8.66
C VAL A 43 -1.73 -3.04 9.68
N THR A 44 -0.52 -3.57 9.75
CA THR A 44 -0.10 -4.57 10.73
C THR A 44 1.23 -4.16 11.36
N ASP A 45 1.53 -4.65 12.55
CA ASP A 45 2.83 -4.43 13.19
C ASP A 45 3.90 -5.37 12.61
N GLY A 46 5.15 -5.21 13.05
CA GLY A 46 6.27 -6.05 12.62
C GLY A 46 6.12 -7.56 12.92
N ALA A 47 5.13 -7.94 13.74
CA ALA A 47 4.78 -9.32 14.08
C ALA A 47 3.44 -9.76 13.43
N ASP A 48 3.02 -9.08 12.37
CA ASP A 48 1.82 -9.40 11.58
C ASP A 48 0.49 -9.20 12.31
N LYS A 49 0.47 -8.48 13.43
CA LYS A 49 -0.77 -8.23 14.18
C LYS A 49 -1.49 -7.00 13.67
N PRO A 50 -2.83 -7.01 13.56
CA PRO A 50 -3.60 -5.85 13.14
C PRO A 50 -3.38 -4.68 14.11
N VAL A 51 -3.08 -3.50 13.56
CA VAL A 51 -2.90 -2.28 14.34
C VAL A 51 -4.14 -1.42 14.22
N ASP A 52 -4.67 -0.94 15.34
CA ASP A 52 -5.81 -0.03 15.31
C ASP A 52 -5.44 1.29 14.62
N VAL A 53 -6.20 1.65 13.58
CA VAL A 53 -5.97 2.85 12.77
C VAL A 53 -6.89 4.00 13.16
N THR A 54 -7.53 3.95 14.33
CA THR A 54 -8.42 5.04 14.79
C THR A 54 -7.63 6.33 14.94
N GLY A 55 -8.10 7.40 14.29
CA GLY A 55 -7.43 8.70 14.26
C GLY A 55 -6.18 8.77 13.37
N ALA A 56 -5.82 7.68 12.68
CA ALA A 56 -4.80 7.71 11.66
C ALA A 56 -5.29 8.46 10.41
N LYS A 57 -4.34 9.00 9.65
CA LYS A 57 -4.60 9.63 8.35
C LYS A 57 -3.70 8.99 7.31
N ALA A 58 -4.24 8.65 6.16
CA ALA A 58 -3.42 8.21 5.04
C ALA A 58 -3.80 8.93 3.74
N GLU A 59 -2.80 9.13 2.87
CA GLU A 59 -2.98 9.59 1.49
C GLU A 59 -2.34 8.57 0.56
N ALA A 60 -3.08 8.10 -0.45
CA ALA A 60 -2.58 7.27 -1.53
C ALA A 60 -2.36 8.12 -2.78
N THR A 61 -1.12 8.22 -3.22
CA THR A 61 -0.78 8.72 -4.56
C THR A 61 -0.73 7.55 -5.51
N ILE A 62 -1.63 7.53 -6.48
CA ILE A 62 -1.83 6.40 -7.39
C ILE A 62 -1.49 6.84 -8.81
N LEU A 63 -0.60 6.09 -9.46
CA LEU A 63 -0.26 6.21 -10.86
C LEU A 63 -0.85 5.01 -11.61
N ALA A 64 -1.80 5.30 -12.49
CA ALA A 64 -2.53 4.32 -13.29
C ALA A 64 -2.77 4.92 -14.68
N ASN A 65 -2.60 4.16 -15.77
CA ASN A 65 -2.74 4.66 -17.16
C ASN A 65 -1.98 5.97 -17.46
N LYS A 66 -0.77 6.12 -16.92
CA LYS A 66 0.06 7.35 -17.03
C LYS A 66 -0.59 8.60 -16.39
N GLN A 67 -1.65 8.43 -15.62
CA GLN A 67 -2.32 9.48 -14.86
C GLN A 67 -2.06 9.29 -13.37
N THR A 68 -1.69 10.39 -12.71
CA THR A 68 -1.50 10.41 -11.26
C THR A 68 -2.71 11.03 -10.59
N GLN A 69 -3.17 10.42 -9.51
CA GLN A 69 -4.22 10.94 -8.65
C GLN A 69 -3.85 10.78 -7.18
N LYS A 70 -4.44 11.61 -6.32
CA LYS A 70 -4.30 11.52 -4.87
C LYS A 70 -5.65 11.19 -4.26
N VAL A 71 -5.65 10.22 -3.35
CA VAL A 71 -6.85 9.74 -2.67
C VAL A 71 -6.58 9.78 -1.18
N ALA A 72 -7.42 10.51 -0.45
CA ALA A 72 -7.42 10.43 1.00
C ALA A 72 -8.00 9.08 1.42
N LEU A 73 -7.34 8.41 2.36
CA LEU A 73 -7.79 7.18 2.98
C LEU A 73 -8.18 7.47 4.43
N GLU A 74 -9.40 7.10 4.78
CA GLU A 74 -9.99 7.33 6.10
C GLU A 74 -10.13 5.99 6.85
N PRO A 75 -9.98 5.98 8.18
CA PRO A 75 -10.18 4.78 8.99
C PRO A 75 -11.58 4.19 8.73
N ALA A 76 -11.63 2.93 8.32
CA ALA A 76 -12.85 2.19 8.01
C ALA A 76 -13.16 1.08 9.02
N GLY A 77 -12.51 1.14 10.19
CA GLY A 77 -12.62 0.18 11.28
C GLY A 77 -11.44 -0.79 11.37
N ALA A 78 -11.20 -1.29 12.59
CA ALA A 78 -10.09 -2.16 12.94
C ALA A 78 -8.74 -1.60 12.45
N ASN A 79 -8.11 -2.27 11.48
CA ASN A 79 -6.80 -1.93 10.95
C ASN A 79 -6.83 -1.45 9.50
N ALA A 80 -8.00 -1.09 8.98
CA ALA A 80 -8.19 -0.72 7.58
C ALA A 80 -8.44 0.78 7.40
N LEU A 81 -7.75 1.39 6.43
CA LEU A 81 -8.09 2.70 5.89
C LEU A 81 -8.63 2.53 4.47
N LYS A 82 -9.69 3.26 4.11
CA LYS A 82 -10.35 3.15 2.81
C LYS A 82 -10.50 4.50 2.13
N GLY A 83 -10.43 4.49 0.81
CA GLY A 83 -10.79 5.62 -0.04
C GLY A 83 -11.18 5.16 -1.44
N LYS A 84 -11.66 6.09 -2.27
CA LYS A 84 -12.05 5.80 -3.65
C LYS A 84 -11.11 6.47 -4.64
N ALA A 85 -10.60 5.69 -5.58
CA ALA A 85 -9.77 6.11 -6.69
C ALA A 85 -10.53 5.97 -8.02
N ASN A 86 -10.23 6.85 -8.97
CA ASN A 86 -10.67 6.69 -10.36
C ASN A 86 -9.61 5.91 -11.16
N LEU A 87 -9.53 4.61 -10.91
CA LEU A 87 -8.81 3.67 -11.76
C LEU A 87 -9.81 3.27 -12.83
N GLY A 88 -9.85 3.84 -14.04
CA GLY A 88 -10.81 3.39 -15.08
C GLY A 88 -10.86 1.86 -15.36
N GLU A 89 -11.62 1.44 -16.36
CA GLU A 89 -11.98 0.02 -16.56
C GLU A 89 -10.80 -0.96 -16.83
N SER A 90 -9.63 -0.48 -17.25
CA SER A 90 -8.44 -1.32 -17.48
C SER A 90 -7.13 -0.57 -17.22
N HIS A 91 -6.17 -1.23 -16.56
CA HIS A 91 -4.80 -0.78 -16.32
C HIS A 91 -3.86 -1.98 -16.32
N ASP A 92 -2.73 -1.90 -17.05
CA ASP A 92 -1.71 -2.96 -17.07
C ASP A 92 -0.98 -3.09 -15.72
N SER A 93 -0.69 -1.94 -15.08
CA SER A 93 0.01 -1.87 -13.80
C SER A 93 -0.38 -0.59 -13.06
N VAL A 94 -0.71 -0.71 -11.79
CA VAL A 94 -1.03 0.42 -10.91
C VAL A 94 0.09 0.55 -9.88
N LYS A 95 0.72 1.71 -9.82
CA LYS A 95 1.71 2.03 -8.77
C LYS A 95 1.05 2.89 -7.72
N VAL A 96 1.23 2.55 -6.46
CA VAL A 96 0.63 3.30 -5.35
C VAL A 96 1.70 3.61 -4.32
N VAL A 97 1.76 4.87 -3.91
CA VAL A 97 2.58 5.32 -2.78
C VAL A 97 1.64 5.84 -1.71
N THR A 98 1.61 5.20 -0.54
CA THR A 98 0.80 5.67 0.58
C THR A 98 1.66 6.39 1.59
N ALA A 99 1.20 7.53 2.10
CA ALA A 99 1.75 8.18 3.28
C ALA A 99 0.78 7.98 4.45
N LEU A 100 1.17 7.14 5.41
CA LEU A 100 0.40 6.84 6.62
C LEU A 100 0.93 7.67 7.78
N THR A 101 0.05 8.35 8.51
CA THR A 101 0.36 9.08 9.74
C THR A 101 -0.50 8.54 10.87
N MET A 102 0.11 7.82 11.79
CA MET A 102 -0.56 7.35 13.01
C MET A 102 -0.63 8.50 14.04
N PRO A 103 -1.59 8.46 14.99
CA PRO A 103 -1.71 9.47 16.04
C PRO A 103 -0.39 9.66 16.80
N GLY A 104 0.11 10.90 16.83
CA GLY A 104 1.34 11.25 17.53
C GLY A 104 2.65 10.75 16.88
N GLN A 105 2.60 10.18 15.68
CA GLN A 105 3.77 9.66 14.97
C GLN A 105 4.09 10.46 13.70
N LYS A 106 5.33 10.33 13.23
CA LYS A 106 5.75 10.89 11.94
C LYS A 106 5.12 10.09 10.79
N PRO A 107 4.86 10.73 9.63
CA PRO A 107 4.38 10.02 8.45
C PRO A 107 5.40 8.99 7.98
N VAL A 108 4.92 7.79 7.65
CA VAL A 108 5.68 6.70 7.03
C VAL A 108 5.14 6.44 5.63
N GLN A 109 6.00 6.01 4.72
CA GLN A 109 5.62 5.72 3.34
C GLN A 109 5.70 4.24 3.03
N ALA A 110 4.76 3.77 2.22
CA ALA A 110 4.76 2.43 1.65
C ALA A 110 4.58 2.53 0.14
N ARG A 111 5.22 1.63 -0.61
CA ARG A 111 5.21 1.64 -2.08
C ARG A 111 4.76 0.28 -2.60
N PHE A 112 3.75 0.31 -3.44
CA PHE A 112 3.09 -0.88 -3.98
C PHE A 112 3.10 -0.84 -5.49
N GLU A 113 3.29 -2.01 -6.09
CA GLU A 113 3.05 -2.24 -7.50
C GLU A 113 1.98 -3.32 -7.58
N VAL A 114 0.77 -2.91 -7.98
CA VAL A 114 -0.36 -3.81 -8.22
C VAL A 114 -0.35 -4.13 -9.71
N GLY A 115 0.13 -5.33 -10.05
CA GLY A 115 -0.03 -5.86 -11.40
C GLY A 115 -1.50 -6.19 -11.66
N HIS A 116 -1.90 -6.24 -12.93
CA HIS A 116 -3.16 -6.87 -13.31
C HIS A 116 -3.20 -8.27 -12.68
N ALA A 117 -4.16 -8.51 -11.78
CA ALA A 117 -4.36 -9.84 -11.22
C ALA A 117 -4.75 -10.74 -12.40
N GLY A 118 -3.78 -11.52 -12.88
CA GLY A 118 -3.97 -12.44 -13.98
C GLY A 118 -5.15 -13.35 -13.69
N HIS A 119 -6.03 -13.41 -14.68
CA HIS A 119 -7.11 -14.38 -14.86
C HIS A 119 -6.69 -15.82 -14.55
#